data_AF-A0A960VW65-F1
#
_entry.id   AF-A0A960VW65-F1
#
_cell.length_a   1.000
_cell.length_b   1.000
_cell.length_c   1.000
_cell.angle_alpha   90.00
_cell.angle_beta   90.00
_cell.angle_gamma   90.00
#
_symmetry.space_group_name_H-M   'P 1'
#
loop_
_entity.id
_entity.type
_entity.pdbx_description
1 polymer ?
#
loop_
_entity_poly.entity_id
_entity_poly.type
_entity_poly.pdbx_seq_one_letter_code
_entity_poly.pdbx_strand_id
1 'polypeptide(L)'
;MNSRVRNYWLTLLVLALACLASGCPSKGRASYQDGLRAYDAQDYNKALELFDKALEAEPESVMISYGRALSLYQLQRYEEAIEAFETFLQKSESERGSYQDERKDAAFYRDKCKEALGIEIPQNERAIPPPPMGE
;
A
#
# COMPACT_ATOMS: atom_id res chain seq x y z
N MET A 1 -27.43 50.70 2.93
CA MET A 1 -26.01 50.44 3.27
C MET A 1 -26.02 49.64 4.57
N ASN A 2 -25.49 48.42 4.72
CA ASN A 2 -24.33 47.79 4.10
C ASN A 2 -24.52 46.26 4.02
N SER A 3 -24.77 45.75 2.81
CA SER A 3 -24.76 44.30 2.49
C SER A 3 -23.34 43.77 2.26
N ARG A 4 -22.31 44.37 2.88
CA ARG A 4 -20.89 44.22 2.45
C ARG A 4 -19.99 43.42 3.38
N VAL A 5 -20.50 42.77 4.43
CA VAL A 5 -19.68 42.00 5.39
C VAL A 5 -19.88 40.48 5.33
N ARG A 6 -20.83 39.97 4.53
CA ARG A 6 -21.19 38.54 4.50
C ARG A 6 -20.44 37.69 3.47
N ASN A 7 -19.44 38.25 2.78
CA ASN A 7 -18.71 37.52 1.72
C ASN A 7 -17.23 37.30 2.04
N TYR A 8 -16.69 37.86 3.13
CA TYR A 8 -15.28 37.66 3.49
C TYR A 8 -14.96 36.24 3.97
N TRP A 9 -15.94 35.55 4.56
CA TRP A 9 -15.81 34.15 4.98
C TRP A 9 -15.80 33.18 3.79
N LEU A 10 -16.56 33.49 2.73
CA LEU A 10 -16.56 32.70 1.48
C LEU A 10 -15.30 32.97 0.65
N THR A 11 -14.78 34.20 0.63
CA THR A 11 -13.51 34.51 -0.06
C THR A 11 -12.29 33.91 0.66
N LEU A 12 -12.31 33.80 2.00
CA LEU A 12 -11.26 33.09 2.75
C LEU A 12 -11.26 31.58 2.46
N LEU A 13 -12.44 30.99 2.21
CA LEU A 13 -12.59 29.58 1.89
C LEU A 13 -12.08 29.24 0.48
N VAL A 14 -12.22 30.16 -0.48
CA VAL A 14 -11.72 29.98 -1.86
C VAL A 14 -10.20 30.17 -1.95
N LEU A 15 -9.61 31.03 -1.11
CA LEU A 15 -8.14 31.23 -1.07
C LEU A 15 -7.39 30.05 -0.39
N ALA A 16 -8.05 29.29 0.47
CA ALA A 16 -7.47 28.05 1.04
C ALA A 16 -7.43 26.89 0.02
N LEU A 17 -8.30 26.91 -1.00
CA LEU A 17 -8.36 25.93 -2.09
C LEU A 17 -7.36 26.23 -3.23
N ALA A 18 -6.77 27.43 -3.27
CA ALA A 18 -5.85 27.86 -4.33
C ALA A 18 -4.39 27.40 -4.11
N CYS A 19 -4.09 26.67 -3.04
CA CYS A 19 -2.75 26.08 -2.78
C CYS A 19 -2.63 24.60 -3.19
N LEU A 20 -3.59 24.04 -3.95
CA LEU A 20 -3.51 22.65 -4.43
C LEU A 20 -2.85 22.51 -5.81
N ALA A 21 -2.44 23.61 -6.44
CA ALA A 21 -1.95 23.63 -7.82
C ALA A 21 -0.46 23.99 -7.96
N SER A 22 0.36 23.65 -6.96
CA SER A 22 1.83 23.68 -7.10
C SER A 22 2.35 22.30 -6.77
N GLY A 23 2.75 21.57 -7.80
CA GLY A 23 3.22 20.19 -7.70
C GLY A 23 4.34 20.05 -6.68
N CYS A 24 3.99 19.64 -5.47
CA CYS A 24 4.93 18.95 -4.62
C CYS A 24 5.18 17.58 -5.27
N PRO A 25 6.44 17.15 -5.46
CA PRO A 25 6.69 15.73 -5.69
C PRO A 25 5.95 14.99 -4.58
N SER A 26 5.04 14.07 -4.93
CA SER A 26 4.30 13.36 -3.90
C SER A 26 5.35 12.61 -3.08
N LYS A 27 5.57 13.06 -1.84
CA LYS A 27 6.58 12.47 -0.94
C LYS A 27 6.32 10.96 -0.81
N GLY A 28 5.05 10.55 -0.92
CA GLY A 28 4.63 9.15 -1.01
C GLY A 28 5.29 8.38 -2.15
N ARG A 29 5.23 8.89 -3.38
CA ARG A 29 5.87 8.24 -4.54
C ARG A 29 7.39 8.11 -4.40
N ALA A 30 8.06 9.13 -3.86
CA ALA A 30 9.50 9.06 -3.63
C ALA A 30 9.85 7.98 -2.59
N SER A 31 9.17 7.98 -1.45
CA SER A 31 9.35 6.95 -0.41
C SER A 31 9.01 5.55 -0.92
N TYR A 32 8.00 5.40 -1.78
CA TYR A 32 7.66 4.12 -2.41
C TYR A 32 8.79 3.60 -3.30
N GLN A 33 9.37 4.46 -4.16
CA GLN A 33 10.50 4.06 -5.01
C GLN A 33 11.73 3.69 -4.20
N ASP A 34 12.03 4.44 -3.14
CA ASP A 34 13.14 4.11 -2.25
C ASP A 34 12.86 2.83 -1.46
N GLY A 35 11.60 2.57 -1.10
CA GLY A 35 11.16 1.32 -0.47
C GLY A 35 11.38 0.11 -1.37
N LEU A 36 11.04 0.22 -2.66
CA LEU A 36 11.34 -0.82 -3.65
C LEU A 36 12.85 -1.07 -3.77
N ARG A 37 13.67 -0.01 -3.85
CA ARG A 37 15.13 -0.16 -3.90
C ARG A 37 15.69 -0.82 -2.66
N ALA A 38 15.17 -0.48 -1.48
CA ALA A 38 15.57 -1.11 -0.22
C ALA A 38 15.15 -2.60 -0.19
N TYR A 39 13.97 -2.92 -0.71
CA TYR A 39 13.50 -4.29 -0.85
C TYR A 39 14.39 -5.10 -1.79
N ASP A 40 14.75 -4.55 -2.95
CA ASP A 40 15.66 -5.18 -3.92
C ASP A 40 17.07 -5.36 -3.34
N ALA A 41 17.50 -4.44 -2.48
CA ALA A 41 18.74 -4.54 -1.71
C ALA A 41 18.63 -5.51 -0.51
N GLN A 42 17.50 -6.20 -0.34
CA GLN A 42 17.20 -7.12 0.76
C GLN A 42 17.21 -6.48 2.15
N ASP A 43 17.17 -5.15 2.23
CA ASP A 43 17.03 -4.40 3.47
C ASP A 43 15.54 -4.23 3.78
N TYR A 44 14.91 -5.33 4.18
CA TYR A 44 13.46 -5.40 4.38
C TYR A 44 12.97 -4.54 5.56
N ASN A 45 13.81 -4.29 6.56
CA ASN A 45 13.47 -3.37 7.66
C ASN A 45 13.35 -1.94 7.14
N LYS A 46 14.32 -1.50 6.33
CA LYS A 46 14.27 -0.19 5.71
C LYS A 46 13.17 -0.08 4.66
N ALA A 47 12.94 -1.13 3.89
CA ALA A 47 11.83 -1.19 2.94
C ALA A 47 10.49 -0.99 3.67
N LEU A 48 10.29 -1.67 4.79
CA LEU A 48 9.09 -1.51 5.62
C LEU A 48 8.92 -0.06 6.11
N GLU A 49 9.96 0.56 6.66
CA GLU A 49 9.92 1.96 7.11
C GLU A 49 9.57 2.93 5.96
N LEU A 50 10.14 2.69 4.78
CA LEU A 50 9.89 3.51 3.60
C LEU A 50 8.48 3.32 3.04
N PHE A 51 7.95 2.10 3.06
CA PHE A 51 6.54 1.85 2.70
C PHE A 51 5.57 2.43 3.71
N ASP A 52 5.87 2.37 5.01
CA ASP A 52 5.06 3.03 6.04
C ASP A 52 5.01 4.55 5.83
N LYS A 53 6.16 5.20 5.58
CA LYS A 53 6.21 6.63 5.21
C LYS A 53 5.47 6.93 3.91
N ALA A 54 5.50 6.00 2.96
CA ALA A 54 4.79 6.16 1.69
C ALA A 54 3.27 6.09 1.90
N LEU A 55 2.79 5.22 2.80
CA LEU A 55 1.38 5.12 3.21
C LEU A 55 0.92 6.35 4.02
N GLU A 56 1.78 6.96 4.82
CA GLU A 56 1.44 8.22 5.52
C GLU A 56 1.06 9.33 4.53
N ALA A 57 1.71 9.35 3.36
CA ALA A 57 1.44 10.33 2.31
C ALA A 57 0.29 9.89 1.37
N GLU A 58 0.19 8.60 1.07
CA GLU A 58 -0.80 8.01 0.15
C GLU A 58 -1.48 6.79 0.82
N PRO A 59 -2.35 6.99 1.83
CA PRO A 59 -2.92 5.91 2.66
C PRO A 59 -3.87 4.98 1.91
N GLU A 60 -4.41 5.46 0.80
CA GLU A 60 -5.31 4.70 -0.07
C GLU A 60 -4.55 3.88 -1.13
N SER A 61 -3.22 4.00 -1.21
CA SER A 61 -2.46 3.31 -2.25
C SER A 61 -2.34 1.80 -1.98
N VAL A 62 -3.06 1.03 -2.79
CA VAL A 62 -3.10 -0.43 -2.75
C VAL A 62 -1.71 -1.04 -2.99
N MET A 63 -0.93 -0.50 -3.94
CA MET A 63 0.41 -1.01 -4.26
C MET A 63 1.43 -0.78 -3.14
N ILE A 64 1.35 0.35 -2.43
CA ILE A 64 2.26 0.61 -1.30
C ILE A 64 1.95 -0.38 -0.17
N SER A 65 0.67 -0.66 0.07
CA SER A 65 0.25 -1.70 1.03
C SER A 65 0.77 -3.09 0.66
N TYR A 66 0.84 -3.41 -0.64
CA TYR A 66 1.41 -4.67 -1.13
C TYR A 66 2.92 -4.78 -0.84
N GLY A 67 3.70 -3.75 -1.18
CA GLY A 67 5.14 -3.71 -0.89
C GLY A 67 5.44 -3.82 0.61
N ARG A 68 4.60 -3.19 1.45
CA ARG A 68 4.66 -3.34 2.91
C ARG A 68 4.45 -4.79 3.36
N ALA A 69 3.41 -5.46 2.83
CA ALA A 69 3.10 -6.85 3.17
C ALA A 69 4.23 -7.82 2.76
N LEU A 70 4.81 -7.63 1.57
CA LEU A 70 5.98 -8.39 1.12
C LEU A 70 7.18 -8.19 2.06
N SER A 71 7.42 -6.96 2.50
CA SER A 71 8.53 -6.67 3.43
C SER A 71 8.33 -7.38 4.77
N LEU A 72 7.10 -7.42 5.30
CA LEU A 72 6.77 -8.17 6.52
C LEU A 72 6.98 -9.68 6.35
N TYR A 73 6.59 -10.23 5.20
CA TYR A 73 6.83 -11.63 4.87
C TYR A 73 8.32 -11.99 4.87
N GLN A 74 9.15 -11.16 4.24
CA GLN A 74 10.60 -11.37 4.20
C GLN A 74 11.25 -11.22 5.58
N LEU A 75 10.69 -10.38 6.45
CA LEU A 75 11.07 -10.26 7.86
C LEU A 75 10.55 -11.41 8.74
N GLN A 76 9.86 -12.40 8.17
CA GLN A 76 9.24 -13.53 8.89
C GLN A 76 8.21 -13.10 9.95
N ARG A 77 7.64 -11.90 9.82
CA ARG A 77 6.55 -11.41 10.66
C ARG A 77 5.22 -11.90 10.09
N TYR A 78 5.01 -13.22 10.15
CA TYR A 78 3.97 -13.90 9.38
C TYR A 78 2.55 -13.47 9.77
N GLU A 79 2.27 -13.24 11.05
CA GLU A 79 0.97 -12.77 11.53
C GLU A 79 0.61 -11.40 10.91
N GLU A 80 1.54 -10.45 10.99
CA GLU A 80 1.34 -9.11 10.43
C GLU A 80 1.32 -9.11 8.90
N ALA A 81 2.08 -10.01 8.27
CA ALA A 81 2.05 -10.19 6.83
C ALA A 81 0.67 -10.71 6.36
N ILE A 82 0.07 -11.67 7.09
CA ILE A 82 -1.28 -12.18 6.78
C ILE A 82 -2.29 -11.04 6.84
N GLU A 83 -2.31 -10.26 7.93
CA GLU A 83 -3.23 -9.14 8.09
C GLU A 83 -3.05 -8.09 6.96
N ALA A 84 -1.79 -7.80 6.60
CA ALA A 84 -1.47 -6.86 5.54
C ALA A 84 -1.92 -7.38 4.15
N PHE A 85 -1.71 -8.66 3.85
CA PHE A 85 -2.18 -9.25 2.59
C PHE A 85 -3.70 -9.33 2.52
N GLU A 86 -4.38 -9.66 3.61
CA GLU A 86 -5.84 -9.68 3.67
C GLU A 86 -6.43 -8.28 3.47
N THR A 87 -5.83 -7.26 4.09
CA THR A 87 -6.20 -5.85 3.87
C THR A 87 -6.00 -5.44 2.40
N PHE A 88 -4.87 -5.82 1.80
CA PHE A 88 -4.61 -5.55 0.38
C PHE A 88 -5.65 -6.23 -0.53
N LEU A 89 -5.98 -7.50 -0.29
CA LEU A 89 -6.97 -8.24 -1.06
C LEU A 89 -8.36 -7.61 -0.95
N GLN A 90 -8.72 -7.11 0.22
CA GLN A 90 -9.99 -6.41 0.45
C GLN A 90 -10.04 -5.07 -0.28
N LYS A 91 -8.99 -4.25 -0.19
CA LYS A 91 -8.94 -2.94 -0.88
C LYS A 91 -8.93 -3.09 -2.40
N SER A 92 -8.13 -4.02 -2.92
CA SER A 92 -8.01 -4.29 -4.35
C SER A 92 -9.27 -4.89 -4.98
N GLU A 93 -10.15 -5.53 -4.20
CA GLU A 93 -11.43 -6.06 -4.69
C GLU A 93 -12.38 -4.95 -5.18
N SER A 94 -12.32 -3.77 -4.56
CA SER A 94 -13.08 -2.60 -4.99
C SER A 94 -12.60 -2.05 -6.34
N GLU A 95 -11.34 -2.31 -6.71
CA GLU A 95 -10.70 -1.83 -7.94
C GLU A 95 -10.57 -2.95 -9.00
N ARG A 96 -11.71 -3.59 -9.31
CA ARG A 96 -11.83 -4.77 -10.18
C ARG A 96 -11.18 -4.53 -11.55
N GLY A 97 -9.92 -4.94 -11.71
CA GLY A 97 -9.22 -4.98 -13.00
C GLY A 97 -7.74 -4.60 -12.97
N SER A 98 -7.28 -3.77 -12.02
CA SER A 98 -5.89 -3.26 -12.05
C SER A 98 -4.85 -4.15 -11.35
N TYR A 99 -5.23 -4.93 -10.33
CA TYR A 99 -4.27 -5.67 -9.49
C TYR A 99 -4.48 -7.19 -9.53
N GLN A 100 -4.89 -7.75 -10.66
CA GLN A 100 -5.23 -9.18 -10.71
C GLN A 100 -4.04 -10.09 -10.43
N ASP A 101 -2.83 -9.67 -10.82
CA ASP A 101 -1.62 -10.46 -10.63
C ASP A 101 -1.14 -10.33 -9.18
N GLU A 102 -1.01 -9.11 -8.66
CA GLU A 102 -0.63 -8.88 -7.26
C GLU A 102 -1.63 -9.49 -6.27
N ARG A 103 -2.91 -9.65 -6.63
CA ARG A 103 -3.90 -10.40 -5.84
C ARG A 103 -3.62 -11.89 -5.76
N LYS A 104 -3.20 -12.51 -6.86
CA LYS A 104 -2.80 -13.93 -6.85
C LYS A 104 -1.55 -14.10 -5.99
N ASP A 105 -0.58 -13.20 -6.17
CA ASP A 105 0.67 -13.19 -5.40
C ASP A 105 0.39 -13.00 -3.90
N ALA A 106 -0.42 -12.00 -3.53
CA ALA A 106 -0.80 -11.75 -2.15
C ALA A 106 -1.51 -12.95 -1.51
N ALA A 107 -2.40 -13.62 -2.25
CA ALA A 107 -3.06 -14.84 -1.77
C ALA A 107 -2.03 -15.97 -1.54
N PHE A 108 -1.06 -16.14 -2.45
CA PHE A 108 0.01 -17.11 -2.31
C PHE A 108 0.90 -16.83 -1.10
N TYR A 109 1.36 -15.60 -0.91
CA TYR A 109 2.20 -15.26 0.24
C TYR A 109 1.44 -15.34 1.56
N ARG A 110 0.15 -14.97 1.59
CA ARG A 110 -0.72 -15.18 2.76
C ARG A 110 -0.81 -16.65 3.13
N ASP A 111 -1.02 -17.53 2.15
CA ASP A 111 -1.10 -18.97 2.40
C ASP A 111 0.24 -19.54 2.88
N LYS A 112 1.36 -19.09 2.29
CA LYS A 112 2.72 -19.40 2.78
C LYS A 112 2.93 -18.97 4.23
N CYS A 113 2.44 -17.80 4.63
CA CYS A 113 2.52 -17.33 6.01
C CYS A 113 1.70 -18.22 6.94
N LYS A 114 0.47 -18.57 6.54
CA LYS A 114 -0.42 -19.46 7.31
C LYS A 114 0.22 -20.85 7.48
N GLU A 115 0.81 -21.40 6.42
CA GLU A 115 1.59 -22.65 6.47
C GLU A 115 2.79 -22.55 7.43
N ALA A 116 3.55 -21.45 7.39
CA ALA A 116 4.67 -21.21 8.29
C ALA A 116 4.25 -21.14 9.77
N LEU A 117 3.02 -20.70 10.04
CA LEU A 117 2.41 -20.67 11.37
C LEU A 117 1.74 -22.00 11.78
N GLY A 118 1.80 -23.04 10.93
CA GLY A 118 1.15 -24.34 11.19
C GLY A 118 -0.37 -24.31 11.09
N ILE A 119 -0.93 -23.31 10.41
CA ILE A 119 -2.37 -23.22 10.12
C ILE A 119 -2.64 -24.07 8.87
N GLU A 120 -3.43 -25.13 9.01
CA GLU A 120 -3.78 -26.01 7.89
C GLU A 120 -4.62 -25.27 6.83
N ILE A 121 -4.18 -25.35 5.58
CA ILE A 121 -4.89 -24.78 4.43
C ILE A 121 -5.34 -25.92 3.53
N PRO A 122 -6.66 -26.03 3.23
CA PRO A 122 -7.18 -27.01 2.30
C PRO A 122 -6.47 -26.93 0.93
N GLN A 123 -6.06 -28.07 0.37
CA GLN A 123 -5.31 -28.11 -0.90
C GLN A 123 -6.06 -27.47 -2.08
N ASN A 124 -7.39 -27.51 -2.05
CA ASN A 124 -8.28 -26.90 -3.03
C ASN A 124 -8.37 -25.37 -2.94
N GLU A 125 -7.84 -24.77 -1.88
CA GLU A 125 -7.84 -23.32 -1.63
C GLU A 125 -6.46 -22.69 -1.77
N ARG A 126 -5.42 -23.49 -2.02
CA ARG A 126 -4.04 -23.02 -2.20
C ARG A 126 -3.94 -22.14 -3.44
N ALA A 127 -3.43 -20.93 -3.25
CA ALA A 127 -3.13 -20.03 -4.35
C ALA A 127 -2.01 -20.56 -5.27
N ILE A 128 -2.11 -20.24 -6.56
CA ILE A 128 -1.11 -20.59 -7.59
C ILE A 128 0.15 -19.73 -7.36
N PRO A 129 1.36 -20.31 -7.47
CA PRO A 129 2.58 -19.54 -7.30
C PRO A 129 2.68 -18.38 -8.29
N PRO A 130 3.14 -17.20 -7.85
CA PRO A 130 3.31 -16.04 -8.70
C PRO A 130 4.48 -16.25 -9.68
N PRO A 131 4.49 -15.56 -10.84
CA PRO A 131 5.68 -15.51 -11.68
C PRO A 131 6.85 -14.90 -10.88
N PRO A 132 8.11 -15.31 -11.14
CA PRO A 132 9.26 -14.72 -10.48
C PRO A 132 9.31 -13.22 -10.76
N MET A 133 9.47 -12.42 -9.70
CA MET A 133 9.58 -10.96 -9.79
C MET A 133 10.96 -10.59 -10.34
N GLY A 134 11.06 -10.44 -11.66
CA GLY A 134 12.23 -9.91 -12.37
C GLY A 134 12.99 -10.91 -13.25
N GLU A 135 13.04 -10.60 -14.55
CA GLU A 135 14.19 -10.85 -15.44
C GLU A 135 14.77 -9.50 -15.88
#